data_AF-A0A1X7UX59-F1
#
_entry.id   AF-A0A1X7UX59-F1
#
_cell.length_a   1.000
_cell.length_b   1.000
_cell.length_c   1.000
_cell.angle_alpha   90.00
_cell.angle_beta   90.00
_cell.angle_gamma   90.00
#
_symmetry.space_group_name_H-M   'P 1'
#
loop_
_entity.id
_entity.type
_entity.pdbx_description
1 polymer ?
#
loop_
_entity_poly.entity_id
_entity_poly.type
_entity_poly.pdbx_seq_one_letter_code
_entity_poly.pdbx_strand_id
1 'polypeptide(L)'
;MKLPITNSIGLPCVGSYVYVEWNEPDSLEPSGWYHCQVIEYESDGKALLSYRDGATEVLDLRKARWEHTRKNGKAFLPFDVSPPTYQLKRVRQDSKLPKFTPSTPQRVKAYADDLTLISKSKVDHQSALKEVDNACRELGLEFRPDKCVSYCFDGEKPLPHTVFNLNDGKTRNISSGPTKFLGETIGLTPTLSKRAATKKITKKLYDALCAIDSRPIRGEYKAWIYKSYLAPAIQFHLSVDKISAGVTKKIQRRATSLLKKWLKIPRCATLAVLFHPEILNIPYLPHLLEKSKLRFLSLPSLSHDHNIKSLSTLISDPKFLESENVPPKVAEIISTSNPPNKLSELRLLLKQLRTSHIFEWNSSLESLTVQNKLLDIIPLESDSKVWSRVITALPAGQLSFIIRAGIDCLPTPMTLCRWKYRTDSSCGLCNAPQCTVNHILSCCPTSLLQGRYTWRHDTVLKRLYNLLRDNLDESVTIFADLNNLRASDTPPATIPLNIIVTTARPDIVIIDGRYICLLELTIP
;
A
#
# COMPACT_ATOMS: atom_id res chain seq x y z
N MET A 1 -39.10 -6.71 -0.37
CA MET A 1 -37.76 -7.33 -0.15
C MET A 1 -36.73 -6.73 -1.10
N LYS A 2 -35.45 -6.64 -0.70
CA LYS A 2 -34.33 -6.15 -1.54
C LYS A 2 -33.32 -7.28 -1.79
N LEU A 3 -32.96 -7.53 -3.06
CA LEU A 3 -31.97 -8.53 -3.48
C LEU A 3 -30.69 -7.85 -4.03
N PRO A 4 -29.49 -8.29 -3.65
CA PRO A 4 -28.26 -7.95 -4.35
C PRO A 4 -28.31 -8.57 -5.76
N ILE A 5 -28.27 -7.74 -6.80
CA ILE A 5 -28.35 -8.21 -8.19
C ILE A 5 -27.15 -9.11 -8.50
N THR A 6 -27.42 -10.40 -8.61
CA THR A 6 -26.74 -11.29 -9.56
C THR A 6 -27.82 -11.92 -10.42
N ASN A 7 -27.64 -11.88 -11.73
CA ASN A 7 -28.66 -12.14 -12.75
C ASN A 7 -29.48 -13.41 -12.48
N SER A 8 -30.76 -13.26 -12.17
CA SER A 8 -31.82 -14.14 -12.66
C SER A 8 -33.17 -13.48 -12.42
N ILE A 9 -34.05 -13.53 -13.42
CA ILE A 9 -35.47 -13.26 -13.28
C ILE A 9 -36.02 -14.48 -12.52
N GLY A 10 -36.01 -14.44 -11.19
CA GLY A 10 -36.33 -15.61 -10.37
C GLY A 10 -36.30 -15.33 -8.87
N LEU A 11 -36.93 -16.24 -8.10
CA LEU A 11 -36.86 -16.27 -6.64
C LEU A 11 -35.39 -16.39 -6.16
N PRO A 12 -35.04 -15.90 -4.96
CA PRO A 12 -33.68 -16.02 -4.43
C PRO A 12 -33.17 -17.47 -4.42
N CYS A 13 -31.90 -17.70 -4.73
CA CYS A 13 -31.32 -19.05 -4.55
C CYS A 13 -31.22 -19.40 -3.06
N VAL A 14 -31.32 -20.69 -2.74
CA VAL A 14 -30.97 -21.21 -1.40
C VAL A 14 -29.55 -20.76 -1.01
N GLY A 15 -29.40 -20.29 0.23
CA GLY A 15 -28.16 -19.70 0.76
C GLY A 15 -28.07 -18.18 0.58
N SER A 16 -28.95 -17.56 -0.20
CA SER A 16 -28.97 -16.11 -0.41
C SER A 16 -29.47 -15.35 0.81
N TYR A 17 -28.94 -14.15 1.02
CA TYR A 17 -29.40 -13.23 2.05
C TYR A 17 -30.42 -12.25 1.48
N VAL A 18 -31.53 -12.09 2.21
CA VAL A 18 -32.64 -11.22 1.85
C VAL A 18 -33.05 -10.35 3.03
N TYR A 19 -33.60 -9.17 2.74
CA TYR A 19 -34.18 -8.29 3.75
C TYR A 19 -35.71 -8.32 3.64
N VAL A 20 -36.37 -8.65 4.74
CA VAL A 20 -37.84 -8.65 4.91
C VAL A 20 -38.20 -7.41 5.72
N GLU A 21 -39.16 -6.62 5.24
CA GLU A 21 -39.73 -5.53 6.02
C GLU A 21 -40.98 -6.04 6.71
N TRP A 22 -40.98 -6.04 8.04
CA TRP A 22 -42.13 -6.44 8.84
C TRP A 22 -42.96 -5.21 9.17
N ASN A 23 -44.26 -5.25 8.82
CA ASN A 23 -45.19 -4.18 9.15
C ASN A 23 -46.54 -4.79 9.51
N GLU A 24 -46.67 -5.25 10.75
CA GLU A 24 -47.94 -5.69 11.32
C GLU A 24 -48.52 -4.57 12.19
N PRO A 25 -49.78 -4.16 11.96
CA PRO A 25 -50.43 -3.11 12.74
C PRO A 25 -50.48 -3.39 14.26
N ASP A 26 -50.50 -4.67 14.64
CA ASP A 26 -50.78 -5.13 16.00
C ASP A 26 -49.59 -5.84 16.69
N SER A 27 -48.38 -5.80 16.09
CA SER A 27 -47.20 -6.45 16.66
C SER A 27 -46.50 -5.59 17.72
N LEU A 28 -46.03 -6.24 18.79
CA LEU A 28 -45.19 -5.62 19.83
C LEU A 28 -43.75 -5.37 19.33
N GLU A 29 -43.35 -5.97 18.21
CA GLU A 29 -42.03 -5.76 17.64
C GLU A 29 -41.96 -4.49 16.79
N PRO A 30 -40.85 -3.73 16.87
CA PRO A 30 -40.71 -2.51 16.08
C PRO A 30 -40.67 -2.84 14.59
N SER A 31 -41.53 -2.19 13.81
CA SER A 31 -41.50 -2.28 12.35
C SER A 31 -40.10 -1.97 11.83
N GLY A 32 -39.59 -2.83 10.95
CA GLY A 32 -38.17 -2.82 10.61
C GLY A 32 -37.79 -3.78 9.51
N TRP A 33 -36.56 -3.61 9.03
CA TRP A 33 -35.96 -4.49 8.05
C TRP A 33 -35.13 -5.57 8.75
N TYR A 34 -35.56 -6.81 8.59
CA TYR A 34 -34.93 -7.98 9.17
C TYR A 34 -34.09 -8.70 8.12
N HIS A 35 -32.85 -9.01 8.48
CA HIS A 35 -31.90 -9.71 7.61
C HIS A 35 -32.01 -11.22 7.86
N CYS A 36 -32.39 -11.97 6.83
CA CYS A 36 -32.54 -13.42 6.89
C CYS A 36 -31.84 -14.11 5.72
N GLN A 37 -31.57 -15.40 5.90
CA GLN A 37 -31.02 -16.29 4.89
C GLN A 37 -32.11 -17.25 4.40
N VAL A 38 -32.20 -17.47 3.09
CA VAL A 38 -33.06 -18.50 2.52
C VAL A 38 -32.41 -19.86 2.75
N ILE A 39 -33.00 -20.70 3.58
CA ILE A 39 -32.46 -22.01 3.95
C ILE A 39 -32.87 -23.08 2.95
N GLU A 40 -34.14 -23.08 2.55
CA GLU A 40 -34.69 -24.03 1.57
C GLU A 40 -36.04 -23.54 1.04
N TYR A 41 -36.57 -24.23 0.03
CA TYR A 41 -37.93 -24.06 -0.46
C TYR A 41 -38.74 -25.31 -0.17
N GLU A 42 -39.92 -25.14 0.40
CA GLU A 42 -40.88 -26.22 0.59
C GLU A 42 -41.44 -26.71 -0.76
N SER A 43 -42.04 -27.90 -0.77
CA SER A 43 -42.65 -28.50 -1.97
C SER A 43 -43.76 -27.65 -2.59
N ASP A 44 -44.40 -26.78 -1.81
CA ASP A 44 -45.41 -25.84 -2.29
C ASP A 44 -44.80 -24.54 -2.87
N GLY A 45 -43.47 -24.37 -2.77
CA GLY A 45 -42.67 -23.26 -3.27
C GLY A 45 -42.57 -22.06 -2.32
N LYS A 46 -42.96 -22.19 -1.04
CA LYS A 46 -42.64 -21.19 0.00
C LYS A 46 -41.19 -21.32 0.46
N ALA A 47 -40.58 -20.20 0.85
CA ALA A 47 -39.20 -20.19 1.31
C ALA A 47 -39.13 -20.31 2.84
N LEU A 48 -38.29 -21.21 3.36
CA LEU A 48 -37.88 -21.21 4.76
C LEU A 48 -36.76 -20.18 4.95
N LEU A 49 -36.99 -19.21 5.82
CA LEU A 49 -36.07 -18.13 6.15
C LEU A 49 -35.53 -18.33 7.56
N SER A 50 -34.23 -18.09 7.76
CA SER A 50 -33.61 -18.04 9.08
C SER A 50 -33.08 -16.63 9.37
N TYR A 51 -33.46 -16.10 10.52
CA TYR A 51 -33.03 -14.80 11.04
C TYR A 51 -31.77 -14.94 11.90
N ARG A 52 -31.07 -13.82 12.16
CA ARG A 52 -29.79 -13.83 12.88
C ARG A 52 -29.88 -14.28 14.34
N ASP A 53 -31.04 -14.12 14.95
CA ASP A 53 -31.35 -14.55 16.31
C ASP A 53 -31.70 -16.05 16.40
N GLY A 54 -31.72 -16.74 15.25
CA GLY A 54 -32.05 -18.16 15.17
C GLY A 54 -33.54 -18.44 14.97
N ALA A 55 -34.40 -17.41 14.90
CA ALA A 55 -35.79 -17.59 14.53
C ALA A 55 -35.90 -18.08 13.08
N THR A 56 -36.92 -18.89 12.78
CA THR A 56 -37.20 -19.39 11.43
C THR A 56 -38.65 -19.19 11.06
N GLU A 57 -38.90 -18.87 9.81
CA GLU A 57 -40.25 -18.59 9.31
C GLU A 57 -40.40 -19.04 7.85
N VAL A 58 -41.59 -19.48 7.47
CA VAL A 58 -41.92 -19.91 6.11
C VAL A 58 -42.76 -18.85 5.42
N LEU A 59 -42.27 -18.30 4.31
CA LEU A 59 -42.90 -17.16 3.64
C LEU A 59 -43.06 -17.39 2.13
N ASP A 60 -44.24 -17.09 1.59
CA ASP A 60 -44.50 -17.16 0.16
C ASP A 60 -43.94 -15.92 -0.56
N LEU A 61 -42.69 -16.04 -1.00
CA LEU A 61 -41.97 -14.96 -1.66
C LEU A 61 -42.60 -14.51 -3.00
N ARG A 62 -43.53 -15.28 -3.57
CA ARG A 62 -44.30 -14.89 -4.76
C ARG A 62 -45.34 -13.80 -4.47
N LYS A 63 -45.80 -13.71 -3.22
CA LYS A 63 -46.77 -12.69 -2.77
C LYS A 63 -46.11 -11.44 -2.22
N ALA A 64 -44.79 -11.44 -2.08
CA ALA A 64 -44.03 -10.30 -1.57
C ALA A 64 -43.87 -9.20 -2.63
N ARG A 65 -43.96 -7.93 -2.20
CA ARG A 65 -43.65 -6.78 -3.06
C ARG A 65 -42.12 -6.64 -3.19
N TRP A 66 -41.63 -6.63 -4.42
CA TRP A 66 -40.21 -6.49 -4.75
C TRP A 66 -39.86 -5.05 -5.14
N GLU A 67 -38.78 -4.51 -4.58
CA GLU A 67 -38.22 -3.21 -5.00
C GLU A 67 -36.81 -3.42 -5.58
N HIS A 68 -36.63 -3.03 -6.85
CA HIS A 68 -35.33 -3.15 -7.55
C HIS A 68 -34.40 -1.99 -7.18
N THR A 69 -33.19 -2.30 -6.69
CA THR A 69 -32.12 -1.30 -6.46
C THR A 69 -31.18 -1.17 -7.67
N ARG A 70 -30.69 0.03 -8.00
CA ARG A 70 -29.93 0.33 -9.24
C ARG A 70 -28.63 -0.49 -9.42
N LYS A 71 -28.25 -0.70 -10.70
CA LYS A 71 -26.92 -1.14 -11.19
C LYS A 71 -25.81 -0.37 -10.45
N ASN A 72 -24.89 -1.09 -9.80
CA ASN A 72 -23.66 -0.63 -9.11
C ASN A 72 -23.61 -0.83 -7.58
N GLY A 73 -24.09 -1.98 -7.09
CA GLY A 73 -23.50 -2.66 -5.92
C GLY A 73 -23.52 -1.91 -4.59
N LYS A 74 -24.36 -0.88 -4.43
CA LYS A 74 -24.69 -0.31 -3.13
C LYS A 74 -26.15 -0.60 -2.85
N ALA A 75 -26.39 -1.61 -2.02
CA ALA A 75 -27.66 -1.72 -1.34
C ALA A 75 -27.86 -0.43 -0.54
N PHE A 76 -29.00 0.25 -0.73
CA PHE A 76 -29.45 1.24 0.24
C PHE A 76 -29.68 0.49 1.55
N LEU A 77 -28.70 0.55 2.45
CA LEU A 77 -28.93 0.25 3.85
C LEU A 77 -29.99 1.26 4.35
N PRO A 78 -30.98 0.86 5.16
CA PRO A 78 -31.93 1.77 5.80
C PRO A 78 -31.26 2.59 6.93
N PHE A 79 -30.04 3.10 6.70
CA PHE A 79 -29.37 4.09 7.54
C PHE A 79 -29.56 5.53 7.01
N ASP A 80 -30.49 5.76 6.07
CA ASP A 80 -31.03 7.10 5.78
C ASP A 80 -32.29 7.43 6.61
N VAL A 81 -32.68 6.59 7.57
CA VAL A 81 -33.18 7.16 8.82
C VAL A 81 -31.93 7.72 9.48
N SER A 82 -31.89 9.04 9.71
CA SER A 82 -30.83 9.69 10.50
C SER A 82 -30.38 8.72 11.58
N PRO A 83 -29.08 8.37 11.68
CA PRO A 83 -28.59 7.29 12.55
C PRO A 83 -29.33 7.42 13.88
N PRO A 84 -29.96 6.33 14.41
CA PRO A 84 -30.79 6.41 15.60
C PRO A 84 -30.01 7.25 16.55
N THR A 85 -30.57 8.43 16.86
CA THR A 85 -29.81 9.45 17.55
C THR A 85 -29.26 8.73 18.76
N TYR A 86 -27.94 8.43 18.74
CA TYR A 86 -27.36 7.65 19.82
C TYR A 86 -27.87 8.36 21.05
N GLN A 87 -28.31 7.60 22.06
CA GLN A 87 -28.66 8.28 23.29
C GLN A 87 -27.50 9.18 23.72
N LEU A 88 -26.25 9.10 23.22
CA LEU A 88 -25.30 10.21 23.26
C LEU A 88 -25.83 11.63 22.96
N LYS A 89 -26.78 11.92 22.05
CA LYS A 89 -27.35 13.29 21.96
C LYS A 89 -28.34 13.58 23.10
N ARG A 90 -29.21 12.62 23.46
CA ARG A 90 -30.13 12.74 24.61
C ARG A 90 -29.38 12.72 25.93
N VAL A 91 -28.57 11.70 26.21
CA VAL A 91 -27.50 11.66 27.21
C VAL A 91 -26.60 12.90 27.16
N ARG A 92 -26.15 13.50 26.05
CA ARG A 92 -25.43 14.81 26.10
C ARG A 92 -26.34 16.00 26.43
N GLN A 93 -27.63 15.92 26.14
CA GLN A 93 -28.65 16.92 26.51
C GLN A 93 -29.10 16.78 27.97
N ASP A 94 -29.10 15.55 28.49
CA ASP A 94 -29.56 15.11 29.82
C ASP A 94 -28.40 15.09 30.82
N SER A 95 -27.20 14.67 30.38
CA SER A 95 -25.91 15.00 31.01
C SER A 95 -25.59 16.45 30.70
N LYS A 96 -26.36 17.34 31.33
CA LYS A 96 -25.85 18.63 31.76
C LYS A 96 -24.78 18.40 32.82
N LEU A 97 -23.70 17.69 32.47
CA LEU A 97 -22.47 17.85 33.20
C LEU A 97 -22.10 19.32 33.02
N PRO A 98 -22.01 20.12 34.10
CA PRO A 98 -21.53 21.48 33.97
C PRO A 98 -20.22 21.40 33.21
N LYS A 99 -20.09 22.19 32.13
CA LYS A 99 -18.81 22.29 31.44
C LYS A 99 -17.81 22.69 32.50
N PHE A 100 -16.83 21.83 32.74
CA PHE A 100 -15.76 22.12 33.68
C PHE A 100 -15.05 23.40 33.20
N THR A 101 -15.33 24.51 33.88
CA THR A 101 -14.65 25.78 33.69
C THR A 101 -13.61 25.88 34.78
N PRO A 102 -12.32 25.69 34.46
CA PRO A 102 -11.27 25.84 35.46
C PRO A 102 -11.30 27.26 36.03
N SER A 103 -10.94 27.40 37.31
CA SER A 103 -10.91 28.68 38.03
C SER A 103 -9.93 29.70 37.41
N THR A 104 -8.97 29.22 36.60
CA THR A 104 -7.98 30.02 35.87
C THR A 104 -8.06 29.76 34.35
N PRO A 105 -7.78 30.75 33.48
CA PRO A 105 -7.80 30.56 32.03
C PRO A 105 -6.65 29.65 31.60
N GLN A 106 -6.93 28.36 31.49
CA GLN A 106 -5.96 27.34 31.06
C GLN A 106 -6.22 26.90 29.63
N ARG A 107 -5.14 26.64 28.89
CA ARG A 107 -5.25 26.05 27.56
C ARG A 107 -5.21 24.53 27.71
N VAL A 108 -6.35 23.90 27.47
CA VAL A 108 -6.51 22.45 27.51
C VAL A 108 -6.51 21.90 26.09
N LYS A 109 -5.72 20.87 25.83
CA LYS A 109 -5.79 20.06 24.60
C LYS A 109 -6.15 18.63 25.00
N ALA A 110 -7.06 18.00 24.28
CA ALA A 110 -7.46 16.62 24.55
C ALA A 110 -7.59 15.84 23.25
N TYR A 111 -7.20 14.57 23.28
CA TYR A 111 -7.49 13.60 22.22
C TYR A 111 -7.82 12.26 22.87
N ALA A 112 -9.09 11.84 22.78
CA ALA A 112 -9.59 10.71 23.57
C ALA A 112 -9.28 10.88 25.07
N ASP A 113 -8.53 9.96 25.67
CA ASP A 113 -8.07 9.98 27.06
C ASP A 113 -6.81 10.83 27.30
N ASP A 114 -6.05 11.15 26.25
CA ASP A 114 -4.83 11.95 26.36
C ASP A 114 -5.18 13.44 26.58
N LEU A 115 -4.98 13.93 27.81
CA LEU A 115 -5.17 15.32 28.20
C LEU A 115 -3.82 16.06 28.33
N THR A 116 -3.77 17.30 27.85
CA THR A 116 -2.64 18.22 28.01
C THR A 116 -3.13 19.53 28.59
N LEU A 117 -2.60 19.90 29.75
CA LEU A 117 -2.85 21.16 30.42
C LEU A 117 -1.67 22.10 30.19
N ILE A 118 -1.96 23.38 29.94
CA ILE A 118 -0.94 24.42 29.77
C ILE A 118 -1.32 25.61 30.66
N SER A 119 -0.41 25.96 31.58
CA SER A 119 -0.58 27.04 32.56
C SER A 119 0.69 27.90 32.62
N LYS A 120 0.57 29.15 33.09
CA LYS A 120 1.70 30.09 33.17
C LYS A 120 2.53 29.95 34.45
N SER A 121 1.91 29.48 35.54
CA SER A 121 2.55 29.30 36.85
C SER A 121 2.44 27.87 37.33
N LYS A 122 3.43 27.43 38.10
CA LYS A 122 3.44 26.11 38.77
C LYS A 122 2.25 25.97 39.74
N VAL A 123 1.90 27.04 40.46
CA VAL A 123 0.80 27.04 41.43
C VAL A 123 -0.52 26.83 40.72
N ASP A 124 -0.78 27.60 39.65
CA ASP A 124 -1.99 27.49 38.84
C ASP A 124 -2.11 26.11 38.18
N HIS A 125 -0.99 25.56 37.71
CA HIS A 125 -0.95 24.23 37.10
C HIS A 125 -1.33 23.14 38.12
N GLN A 126 -0.79 23.22 39.35
CA GLN A 126 -1.14 22.28 40.40
C GLN A 126 -2.59 22.42 40.85
N SER A 127 -3.12 23.65 40.91
CA SER A 127 -4.53 23.89 41.24
C SER A 127 -5.46 23.25 40.21
N ALA A 128 -5.23 23.52 38.92
CA ALA A 128 -6.07 22.93 37.89
C ALA A 128 -5.90 21.43 37.73
N LEU A 129 -4.70 20.88 37.95
CA LEU A 129 -4.53 19.43 38.02
C LEU A 129 -5.43 18.83 39.11
N LYS A 130 -5.52 19.45 40.30
CA LYS A 130 -6.43 19.01 41.37
C LYS A 130 -7.90 19.11 40.97
N GLU A 131 -8.29 20.21 40.32
CA GLU A 131 -9.67 20.40 39.86
C GLU A 131 -10.07 19.35 38.82
N VAL A 132 -9.19 19.08 37.84
CA VAL A 132 -9.42 18.05 36.82
C VAL A 132 -9.42 16.66 37.43
N ASP A 133 -8.52 16.38 38.37
CA ASP A 133 -8.45 15.11 39.10
C ASP A 133 -9.73 14.85 39.91
N ASN A 134 -10.26 15.86 40.60
CA ASN A 134 -11.54 15.77 41.30
C ASN A 134 -12.70 15.50 40.32
N ALA A 135 -12.76 16.23 39.21
CA ALA A 135 -13.79 16.01 38.19
C ALA A 135 -13.70 14.61 37.57
N CYS A 136 -12.50 14.07 37.36
CA CYS A 136 -12.32 12.69 36.91
C CYS A 136 -12.83 11.69 37.94
N ARG A 137 -12.56 11.89 39.24
CA ARG A 137 -13.07 11.01 40.30
C ARG A 137 -14.59 11.03 40.42
N GLU A 138 -15.23 12.19 40.24
CA GLU A 138 -16.69 12.30 40.18
C GLU A 138 -17.29 11.45 39.03
N LEU A 139 -16.54 11.27 37.96
CA LEU A 139 -16.90 10.42 36.82
C LEU A 139 -16.48 8.94 37.01
N GLY A 140 -15.92 8.57 38.16
CA GLY A 140 -15.40 7.22 38.42
C GLY A 140 -14.12 6.90 37.65
N LEU A 141 -13.38 7.91 37.22
CA LEU A 141 -12.11 7.78 36.51
C LEU A 141 -10.94 8.19 37.41
N GLU A 142 -9.79 7.55 37.21
CA GLU A 142 -8.57 7.85 37.95
C GLU A 142 -7.38 8.03 36.99
N PHE A 143 -6.61 9.10 37.19
CA PHE A 143 -5.36 9.27 36.46
C PHE A 143 -4.28 8.31 36.93
N ARG A 144 -3.46 7.86 35.98
CA ARG A 144 -2.27 7.02 36.21
C ARG A 144 -0.99 7.87 36.28
N PRO A 145 -0.44 8.17 37.47
CA PRO A 145 0.70 9.09 37.61
C PRO A 145 1.96 8.63 36.86
N ASP A 146 2.14 7.30 36.70
CA ASP A 146 3.25 6.69 35.95
C ASP A 146 3.25 7.05 34.46
N LYS A 147 2.07 7.37 33.91
CA LYS A 147 1.90 7.79 32.51
C LYS A 147 1.85 9.31 32.34
N CYS A 148 1.65 10.07 33.41
CA CYS A 148 1.57 11.52 33.38
C CYS A 148 2.97 12.15 33.37
N VAL A 149 3.22 13.01 32.37
CA VAL A 149 4.52 13.68 32.19
C VAL A 149 4.36 15.18 32.29
N SER A 150 5.21 15.81 33.10
CA SER A 150 5.29 17.27 33.22
C SER A 150 6.43 17.84 32.38
N TYR A 151 6.17 18.98 31.75
CA TYR A 151 7.18 19.78 31.06
C TYR A 151 7.10 21.23 31.54
N CYS A 152 8.18 21.72 32.15
CA CYS A 152 8.23 23.04 32.78
C CYS A 152 9.45 23.81 32.30
N PHE A 153 9.28 25.10 32.07
CA PHE A 153 10.32 26.03 31.64
C PHE A 153 10.13 27.38 32.35
N ASP A 154 11.25 28.02 32.67
CA ASP A 154 11.31 29.39 33.18
C ASP A 154 11.77 30.31 32.04
N GLY A 155 10.80 30.75 31.24
CA GLY A 155 11.01 31.52 30.01
C GLY A 155 11.76 30.74 28.92
N GLU A 156 13.07 30.59 29.10
CA GLU A 156 13.98 29.94 28.15
C GLU A 156 14.60 28.63 28.68
N LYS A 157 14.72 28.48 30.01
CA LYS A 157 15.43 27.35 30.61
C LYS A 157 14.45 26.26 31.08
N PRO A 158 14.68 24.98 30.74
CA PRO A 158 13.88 23.90 31.30
C PRO A 158 14.12 23.82 32.81
N LEU A 159 13.07 23.49 33.56
CA LEU A 159 13.11 23.28 35.01
C LEU A 159 13.09 21.78 35.33
N PRO A 160 14.26 21.10 35.29
CA PRO A 160 14.34 19.69 35.66
C PRO A 160 13.88 19.52 37.12
N HIS A 161 13.31 18.37 37.45
CA HIS A 161 12.79 18.03 38.80
C HIS A 161 11.47 18.69 39.22
N THR A 162 10.85 19.52 38.36
CA THR A 162 9.49 20.00 38.66
C THR A 162 8.50 18.84 38.55
N VAL A 163 7.85 18.53 39.67
CA VAL A 163 6.84 17.48 39.79
C VAL A 163 5.53 18.08 40.26
N PHE A 164 4.43 17.48 39.81
CA PHE A 164 3.08 17.79 40.27
C PHE A 164 2.50 16.57 40.97
N ASN A 165 1.69 16.81 41.99
CA ASN A 165 0.97 15.78 42.71
C ASN A 165 -0.33 15.45 41.96
N LEU A 166 -0.62 14.16 41.82
CA LEU A 166 -1.80 13.64 41.10
C LEU A 166 -2.25 12.35 41.80
N ASN A 167 -3.46 12.29 42.33
CA ASN A 167 -3.87 11.23 43.27
C ASN A 167 -2.83 11.03 44.40
N ASP A 168 -2.46 9.79 44.68
CA ASP A 168 -1.43 9.39 45.65
C ASP A 168 -0.01 9.42 45.06
N GLY A 169 0.14 9.81 43.79
CA GLY A 169 1.40 9.78 43.05
C GLY A 169 1.93 11.15 42.65
N LYS A 170 3.05 11.13 41.92
CA LYS A 170 3.68 12.31 41.33
C LYS A 170 3.90 12.11 39.83
N THR A 171 3.68 13.16 39.05
CA THR A 171 4.01 13.16 37.62
C THR A 171 5.51 13.00 37.41
N ARG A 172 5.90 12.29 36.35
CA ARG A 172 7.30 12.23 35.91
C ARG A 172 7.68 13.50 35.15
N ASN A 173 8.82 14.12 35.44
CA ASN A 173 9.32 15.23 34.61
C ASN A 173 9.96 14.69 33.31
N ILE A 174 9.75 15.34 32.16
CA ILE A 174 10.36 14.95 30.88
C ILE A 174 11.90 14.92 30.92
N SER A 175 12.54 15.65 31.85
CA SER A 175 13.98 15.60 32.07
C SER A 175 14.49 14.20 32.45
N SER A 176 13.64 13.37 33.06
CA SER A 176 13.99 11.99 33.41
C SER A 176 14.04 11.05 32.20
N GLY A 177 13.51 11.46 31.04
CA GLY A 177 13.57 10.67 29.81
C GLY A 177 12.50 11.05 28.79
N PRO A 178 12.73 10.69 27.51
CA PRO A 178 11.78 10.98 26.44
C PRO A 178 10.42 10.33 26.69
N THR A 179 9.35 10.97 26.22
CA THR A 179 7.99 10.45 26.25
C THR A 179 7.38 10.41 24.86
N LYS A 180 6.23 9.77 24.73
CA LYS A 180 5.44 9.75 23.50
C LYS A 180 4.21 10.64 23.68
N PHE A 181 3.94 11.52 22.72
CA PHE A 181 2.69 12.29 22.67
C PHE A 181 2.08 12.15 21.28
N LEU A 182 0.85 11.61 21.18
CA LEU A 182 0.14 11.35 19.92
C LEU A 182 0.95 10.62 18.83
N GLY A 183 2.01 9.88 19.21
CA GLY A 183 2.91 9.23 18.25
C GLY A 183 4.33 9.75 18.26
N GLU A 184 4.47 11.06 18.41
CA GLU A 184 5.74 11.79 18.38
C GLU A 184 6.56 11.49 19.63
N THR A 185 7.87 11.37 19.43
CA THR A 185 8.84 11.16 20.50
C THR A 185 9.40 12.51 20.94
N ILE A 186 9.01 12.94 22.14
CA ILE A 186 9.38 14.23 22.70
C ILE A 186 10.37 14.03 23.83
N GLY A 187 11.50 14.71 23.78
CA GLY A 187 12.47 14.83 24.86
C GLY A 187 12.67 16.30 25.25
N LEU A 188 13.45 16.51 26.31
CA LEU A 188 13.75 17.84 26.86
C LEU A 188 14.40 18.79 25.83
N THR A 189 15.22 18.24 24.93
CA THR A 189 15.89 19.01 23.89
C THR A 189 15.64 18.37 22.52
N PRO A 190 15.70 19.15 21.41
CA PRO A 190 15.56 18.61 20.06
C PRO A 190 16.52 17.45 19.76
N THR A 191 17.75 17.52 20.29
CA THR A 191 18.76 16.47 20.15
C THR A 191 18.35 15.17 20.83
N LEU A 192 17.78 15.25 22.05
CA LEU A 192 17.29 14.08 22.77
C LEU A 192 16.06 13.48 22.08
N SER A 193 15.13 14.32 21.60
CA SER A 193 13.97 13.87 20.80
C SER A 193 14.43 13.09 19.57
N LYS A 194 15.37 13.66 18.80
CA LYS A 194 15.96 13.03 17.61
C LYS A 194 16.64 11.70 17.91
N ARG A 195 17.44 11.63 18.97
CA ARG A 195 18.14 10.39 19.39
C ARG A 195 17.15 9.31 19.81
N ALA A 196 16.15 9.67 20.61
CA ALA A 196 15.12 8.77 21.08
C ALA A 196 14.25 8.23 19.93
N ALA A 197 13.76 9.12 19.07
CA ALA A 197 13.00 8.77 17.86
C ALA A 197 13.79 7.84 16.95
N THR A 198 15.06 8.18 16.68
CA THR A 198 15.96 7.36 15.86
C THR A 198 16.12 5.97 16.46
N LYS A 199 16.38 5.86 17.78
CA LYS A 199 16.51 4.57 18.46
C LYS A 199 15.22 3.74 18.37
N LYS A 200 14.07 4.37 18.64
CA LYS A 200 12.73 3.75 18.58
C LYS A 200 12.43 3.18 17.20
N ILE A 201 12.58 3.98 16.15
CA ILE A 201 12.25 3.57 14.77
C ILE A 201 13.25 2.55 14.24
N THR A 202 14.54 2.75 14.53
CA THR A 202 15.59 1.80 14.14
C THR A 202 15.34 0.43 14.77
N LYS A 203 15.05 0.40 16.08
CA LYS A 203 14.69 -0.84 16.78
C LYS A 203 13.43 -1.47 16.18
N LYS A 204 12.34 -0.70 16.07
CA LYS A 204 11.07 -1.18 15.49
C LYS A 204 11.26 -1.79 14.09
N LEU A 205 12.02 -1.13 13.22
CA LEU A 205 12.26 -1.64 11.88
C LEU A 205 13.16 -2.87 11.88
N TYR A 206 14.25 -2.88 12.66
CA TYR A 206 15.14 -4.04 12.72
C TYR A 206 14.45 -5.27 13.31
N ASP A 207 13.70 -5.10 14.41
CA ASP A 207 12.95 -6.18 15.02
C ASP A 207 11.93 -6.75 14.01
N ALA A 208 11.21 -5.88 13.29
CA ALA A 208 10.27 -6.30 12.25
C ALA A 208 10.96 -6.98 11.06
N LEU A 209 12.09 -6.46 10.58
CA LEU A 209 12.87 -7.05 9.50
C LEU A 209 13.43 -8.43 9.88
N CYS A 210 13.93 -8.59 11.11
CA CYS A 210 14.37 -9.89 11.64
C CYS A 210 13.19 -10.85 11.78
N ALA A 211 12.04 -10.37 12.26
CA ALA A 211 10.81 -11.14 12.37
C ALA A 211 10.27 -11.59 11.01
N ILE A 212 10.46 -10.81 9.94
CA ILE A 212 10.11 -11.20 8.56
C ILE A 212 11.14 -12.18 7.98
N ASP A 213 12.45 -11.90 8.17
CA ASP A 213 13.52 -12.74 7.61
C ASP A 213 13.49 -14.17 8.17
N SER A 214 13.15 -14.32 9.45
CA SER A 214 13.03 -15.62 10.14
C SER A 214 11.82 -16.46 9.71
N ARG A 215 10.82 -15.90 9.00
CA ARG A 215 9.64 -16.66 8.60
C ARG A 215 10.00 -17.69 7.51
N PRO A 216 9.51 -18.93 7.59
CA PRO A 216 9.72 -19.97 6.58
C PRO A 216 8.77 -19.79 5.38
N ILE A 217 8.72 -18.58 4.83
CA ILE A 217 7.91 -18.22 3.67
C ILE A 217 8.81 -17.83 2.50
N ARG A 218 8.25 -17.90 1.28
CA ARG A 218 8.95 -17.50 0.06
C ARG A 218 9.38 -16.03 0.11
N GLY A 219 10.49 -15.69 -0.52
CA GLY A 219 11.12 -14.37 -0.41
C GLY A 219 10.30 -13.23 -1.03
N GLU A 220 9.57 -13.53 -2.10
CA GLU A 220 8.55 -12.68 -2.72
C GLU A 220 7.52 -12.19 -1.69
N TYR A 221 7.03 -13.07 -0.82
CA TYR A 221 6.07 -12.71 0.22
C TYR A 221 6.71 -11.85 1.32
N LYS A 222 7.99 -12.09 1.65
CA LYS A 222 8.74 -11.21 2.58
C LYS A 222 8.87 -9.79 2.03
N ALA A 223 9.23 -9.65 0.75
CA ALA A 223 9.30 -8.37 0.07
C ALA A 223 7.93 -7.69 -0.01
N TRP A 224 6.87 -8.47 -0.26
CA TRP A 224 5.49 -7.98 -0.24
C TRP A 224 5.07 -7.49 1.15
N ILE A 225 5.38 -8.21 2.23
CA ILE A 225 5.11 -7.75 3.61
C ILE A 225 5.85 -6.43 3.88
N TYR A 226 7.10 -6.31 3.44
CA TYR A 226 7.84 -5.06 3.55
C TYR A 226 7.10 -3.90 2.84
N LYS A 227 6.71 -4.11 1.59
CA LYS A 227 6.06 -3.12 0.72
C LYS A 227 4.67 -2.72 1.22
N SER A 228 3.85 -3.70 1.57
CA SER A 228 2.42 -3.54 1.84
C SER A 228 2.11 -3.28 3.30
N TYR A 229 2.99 -3.67 4.23
CA TYR A 229 2.76 -3.54 5.67
C TYR A 229 3.84 -2.74 6.37
N LEU A 230 5.11 -3.18 6.33
CA LEU A 230 6.15 -2.59 7.17
C LEU A 230 6.42 -1.13 6.84
N ALA A 231 6.59 -0.80 5.55
CA ALA A 231 6.84 0.56 5.10
C ALA A 231 5.64 1.50 5.40
N PRO A 232 4.38 1.13 5.14
CA PRO A 232 3.22 1.88 5.60
C PRO A 232 3.15 2.04 7.14
N ALA A 233 3.46 1.00 7.92
CA ALA A 233 3.35 1.01 9.38
C ALA A 233 4.38 1.94 10.07
N ILE A 234 5.48 2.28 9.41
CA ILE A 234 6.45 3.26 9.89
C ILE A 234 6.18 4.67 9.34
N GLN A 235 5.34 4.81 8.31
CA GLN A 235 5.13 6.06 7.58
C GLN A 235 4.71 7.20 8.53
N PHE A 236 3.80 6.91 9.45
CA PHE A 236 3.38 7.89 10.46
C PHE A 236 4.53 8.37 11.34
N HIS A 237 5.41 7.46 11.79
CA HIS A 237 6.61 7.83 12.56
C HIS A 237 7.56 8.69 11.74
N LEU A 238 7.70 8.42 10.42
CA LEU A 238 8.49 9.27 9.51
C LEU A 238 7.90 10.68 9.35
N SER A 239 6.57 10.84 9.43
CA SER A 239 5.92 12.14 9.40
C SER A 239 6.16 12.94 10.67
N VAL A 240 5.88 12.35 11.84
CA VAL A 240 5.83 13.08 13.11
C VAL A 240 7.19 13.22 13.80
N ASP A 241 8.04 12.19 13.76
CA ASP A 241 9.32 12.24 14.47
C ASP A 241 10.37 13.09 13.71
N LYS A 242 11.29 13.71 14.45
CA LYS A 242 12.40 14.56 13.93
C LYS A 242 13.57 13.72 13.41
N ILE A 243 13.34 12.99 12.32
CA ILE A 243 14.32 12.05 11.72
C ILE A 243 15.02 12.70 10.54
N SER A 244 16.35 12.60 10.50
CA SER A 244 17.12 13.09 9.35
C SER A 244 17.19 12.08 8.20
N ALA A 245 17.37 12.59 6.98
CA ALA A 245 17.58 11.77 5.78
C ALA A 245 18.82 10.84 5.89
N GLY A 246 19.84 11.25 6.65
CA GLY A 246 21.02 10.41 6.89
C GLY A 246 20.70 9.14 7.69
N VAL A 247 19.79 9.23 8.66
CA VAL A 247 19.35 8.08 9.46
C VAL A 247 18.53 7.11 8.60
N THR A 248 17.59 7.61 7.81
CA THR A 248 16.78 6.75 6.92
C THR A 248 17.65 6.06 5.87
N LYS A 249 18.67 6.71 5.32
CA LYS A 249 19.67 6.08 4.44
C LYS A 249 20.42 4.93 5.13
N LYS A 250 20.84 5.09 6.40
CA LYS A 250 21.51 4.02 7.17
C LYS A 250 20.60 2.82 7.36
N ILE A 251 19.36 3.05 7.78
CA ILE A 251 18.36 2.00 7.99
C ILE A 251 18.04 1.29 6.67
N GLN A 252 17.88 2.06 5.59
CA GLN A 252 17.60 1.54 4.25
C GLN A 252 18.67 0.57 3.75
N ARG A 253 19.96 0.80 4.04
CA ARG A 253 21.04 -0.13 3.63
C ARG A 253 20.79 -1.56 4.13
N ARG A 254 20.33 -1.72 5.37
CA ARG A 254 20.00 -3.03 5.94
C ARG A 254 18.75 -3.62 5.28
N ALA A 255 17.70 -2.82 5.10
CA ALA A 255 16.49 -3.25 4.40
C ALA A 255 16.81 -3.73 2.98
N THR A 256 17.63 -2.98 2.23
CA THR A 256 18.09 -3.34 0.88
C THR A 256 18.83 -4.68 0.86
N SER A 257 19.71 -4.93 1.84
CA SER A 257 20.43 -6.21 1.93
C SER A 257 19.47 -7.39 2.09
N LEU A 258 18.45 -7.26 2.93
CA LEU A 258 17.42 -8.27 3.12
C LEU A 258 16.50 -8.42 1.90
N LEU A 259 16.07 -7.31 1.29
CA LEU A 259 15.26 -7.34 0.06
C LEU A 259 16.00 -8.05 -1.08
N LYS A 260 17.28 -7.76 -1.28
CA LYS A 260 18.11 -8.47 -2.26
C LYS A 260 18.25 -9.96 -1.93
N LYS A 261 18.44 -10.32 -0.67
CA LYS A 261 18.47 -11.73 -0.20
C LYS A 261 17.16 -12.44 -0.51
N TRP A 262 16.02 -11.85 -0.13
CA TRP A 262 14.70 -12.45 -0.29
C TRP A 262 14.35 -12.66 -1.77
N LEU A 263 14.64 -11.67 -2.62
CA LEU A 263 14.35 -11.73 -4.05
C LEU A 263 15.46 -12.41 -4.87
N LYS A 264 16.49 -12.95 -4.21
CA LYS A 264 17.69 -13.56 -4.82
C LYS A 264 18.39 -12.65 -5.84
N ILE A 265 18.29 -11.33 -5.66
CA ILE A 265 18.92 -10.33 -6.53
C ILE A 265 20.42 -10.21 -6.18
N PRO A 266 21.33 -10.12 -7.17
CA PRO A 266 22.76 -10.04 -6.91
C PRO A 266 23.15 -8.75 -6.19
N ARG A 267 24.25 -8.79 -5.42
CA ARG A 267 24.72 -7.63 -4.64
C ARG A 267 25.06 -6.44 -5.54
N CYS A 268 25.62 -6.69 -6.73
CA CYS A 268 25.99 -5.69 -7.74
C CYS A 268 24.79 -5.05 -8.46
N ALA A 269 23.56 -5.57 -8.29
CA ALA A 269 22.38 -5.00 -8.95
C ALA A 269 22.13 -3.56 -8.49
N THR A 270 21.74 -2.71 -9.43
CA THR A 270 21.29 -1.34 -9.18
C THR A 270 20.09 -1.34 -8.25
N LEU A 271 19.99 -0.30 -7.42
CA LEU A 271 18.87 -0.13 -6.50
C LEU A 271 17.57 0.20 -7.21
N ALA A 272 17.65 0.76 -8.43
CA ALA A 272 16.50 1.07 -9.26
C ALA A 272 15.61 -0.15 -9.50
N VAL A 273 16.18 -1.36 -9.65
CA VAL A 273 15.41 -2.61 -9.78
C VAL A 273 14.38 -2.77 -8.66
N LEU A 274 14.77 -2.45 -7.42
CA LEU A 274 13.90 -2.60 -6.26
C LEU A 274 12.95 -1.42 -6.13
N PHE A 275 13.46 -0.20 -6.28
CA PHE A 275 12.79 1.01 -5.78
C PHE A 275 12.24 1.92 -6.88
N HIS A 276 12.61 1.71 -8.14
CA HIS A 276 12.09 2.50 -9.25
C HIS A 276 10.56 2.30 -9.34
N PRO A 277 9.78 3.39 -9.46
CA PRO A 277 8.31 3.32 -9.49
C PRO A 277 7.72 2.48 -10.64
N GLU A 278 8.44 2.41 -11.76
CA GLU A 278 8.04 1.65 -12.96
C GLU A 278 8.73 0.27 -13.05
N ILE A 279 9.28 -0.24 -11.93
CA ILE A 279 9.83 -1.60 -11.85
C ILE A 279 9.15 -2.33 -10.68
N LEU A 280 9.87 -2.75 -9.64
CA LEU A 280 9.25 -3.44 -8.49
C LEU A 280 8.51 -2.47 -7.55
N ASN A 281 8.83 -1.17 -7.63
CA ASN A 281 8.18 -0.11 -6.87
C ASN A 281 8.07 -0.45 -5.37
N ILE A 282 9.17 -0.93 -4.79
CA ILE A 282 9.27 -1.16 -3.35
C ILE A 282 9.52 0.20 -2.68
N PRO A 283 8.89 0.51 -1.54
CA PRO A 283 9.12 1.77 -0.85
C PRO A 283 10.58 1.95 -0.42
N TYR A 284 11.20 3.02 -0.92
CA TYR A 284 12.52 3.49 -0.49
C TYR A 284 12.36 4.48 0.68
N LEU A 285 12.96 4.18 1.84
CA LEU A 285 12.73 4.93 3.09
C LEU A 285 13.06 6.43 3.00
N PRO A 286 14.13 6.88 2.34
CA PRO A 286 14.37 8.31 2.13
C PRO A 286 13.24 9.01 1.34
N HIS A 287 12.79 8.42 0.23
CA HIS A 287 11.67 8.96 -0.55
C HIS A 287 10.35 8.88 0.23
N LEU A 288 10.16 7.84 1.04
CA LEU A 288 9.00 7.71 1.92
C LEU A 288 9.00 8.78 3.01
N LEU A 289 10.16 9.11 3.60
CA LEU A 289 10.30 10.21 4.55
C LEU A 289 9.88 11.54 3.91
N GLU A 290 10.41 11.84 2.72
CA GLU A 290 10.07 13.07 1.98
C GLU A 290 8.57 13.17 1.70
N LYS A 291 7.98 12.10 1.17
CA LYS A 291 6.54 12.01 0.91
C LYS A 291 5.71 12.19 2.19
N SER A 292 6.16 11.62 3.29
CA SER A 292 5.46 11.63 4.58
C SER A 292 5.53 13.00 5.26
N LYS A 293 6.68 13.69 5.18
CA LYS A 293 6.86 15.05 5.67
C LYS A 293 6.07 16.05 4.82
N LEU A 294 6.16 15.97 3.49
CA LEU A 294 5.38 16.84 2.60
C LEU A 294 3.88 16.70 2.90
N ARG A 295 3.36 15.47 2.94
CA ARG A 295 1.95 15.23 3.25
C ARG A 295 1.55 15.79 4.61
N PHE A 296 2.34 15.52 5.65
CA PHE A 296 2.03 15.95 7.01
C PHE A 296 2.02 17.47 7.15
N LEU A 297 3.05 18.13 6.62
CA LEU A 297 3.18 19.59 6.64
C LEU A 297 2.07 20.26 5.81
N SER A 298 1.58 19.66 4.73
CA SER A 298 0.48 20.22 3.96
C SER A 298 -0.92 20.04 4.55
N LEU A 299 -1.09 19.27 5.64
CA LEU A 299 -2.43 19.04 6.22
C LEU A 299 -3.06 20.28 6.87
N PRO A 300 -2.34 21.14 7.62
CA PRO A 300 -2.92 22.31 8.25
C PRO A 300 -3.61 23.26 7.27
N SER A 301 -3.03 23.48 6.08
CA SER A 301 -3.61 24.37 5.06
C SER A 301 -4.93 23.84 4.47
N LEU A 302 -5.19 22.54 4.61
CA LEU A 302 -6.42 21.87 4.19
C LEU A 302 -7.49 21.82 5.29
N SER A 303 -7.18 22.32 6.49
CA SER A 303 -8.13 22.32 7.60
C SER A 303 -9.26 23.33 7.38
N HIS A 304 -10.46 22.97 7.83
CA HIS A 304 -11.60 23.88 7.89
C HIS A 304 -11.52 24.81 9.11
N ASP A 305 -10.75 24.43 10.13
CA ASP A 305 -10.52 25.26 11.32
C ASP A 305 -9.50 26.36 10.99
N HIS A 306 -9.93 27.62 11.11
CA HIS A 306 -9.12 28.80 10.85
C HIS A 306 -7.84 28.85 11.70
N ASN A 307 -7.88 28.38 12.95
CA ASN A 307 -6.70 28.37 13.84
C ASN A 307 -5.68 27.33 13.41
N ILE A 308 -6.13 26.21 12.83
CA ILE A 308 -5.21 25.19 12.28
C ILE A 308 -4.70 25.68 10.93
N LYS A 309 -5.56 26.29 10.11
CA LYS A 309 -5.19 26.82 8.81
C LYS A 309 -4.15 27.92 8.92
N SER A 310 -4.24 28.80 9.92
CA SER A 310 -3.26 29.88 10.15
C SER A 310 -1.84 29.35 10.44
N LEU A 311 -1.71 28.12 10.96
CA LEU A 311 -0.41 27.46 11.14
C LEU A 311 0.32 27.20 9.83
N SER A 312 -0.34 27.30 8.66
CA SER A 312 0.33 27.15 7.38
C SER A 312 1.44 28.19 7.17
N THR A 313 1.32 29.35 7.81
CA THR A 313 2.34 30.42 7.80
C THR A 313 3.66 29.97 8.43
N LEU A 314 3.63 29.10 9.45
CA LEU A 314 4.83 28.56 10.08
C LEU A 314 5.61 27.63 9.14
N ILE A 315 4.93 26.98 8.20
CA ILE A 315 5.56 26.05 7.26
C ILE A 315 6.45 26.83 6.27
N SER A 316 6.13 28.10 6.02
CA SER A 316 6.96 28.99 5.20
C SER A 316 8.21 29.48 5.93
N ASP A 317 8.33 29.30 7.26
CA ASP A 317 9.50 29.72 8.03
C ASP A 317 10.67 28.71 7.90
N PRO A 318 11.81 29.11 7.32
CA PRO A 318 12.98 28.24 7.21
C PRO A 318 13.48 27.69 8.55
N LYS A 319 13.40 28.47 9.64
CA LYS A 319 13.85 28.04 10.97
C LYS A 319 12.97 26.91 11.51
N PHE A 320 11.66 26.98 11.24
CA PHE A 320 10.74 25.92 11.61
C PHE A 320 11.06 24.62 10.85
N LEU A 321 11.25 24.70 9.52
CA LEU A 321 11.60 23.54 8.69
C LEU A 321 12.91 22.88 9.11
N GLU A 322 13.92 23.67 9.47
CA GLU A 322 15.18 23.17 10.01
C GLU A 322 14.98 22.45 11.35
N SER A 323 14.21 23.06 12.27
CA SER A 323 13.92 22.48 13.58
C SER A 323 13.16 21.15 13.51
N GLU A 324 12.39 20.94 12.44
CA GLU A 324 11.63 19.72 12.15
C GLU A 324 12.41 18.68 11.34
N ASN A 325 13.68 18.96 11.01
CA ASN A 325 14.55 18.14 10.15
C ASN A 325 13.86 17.80 8.81
N VAL A 326 13.17 18.77 8.21
CA VAL A 326 12.51 18.57 6.92
C VAL A 326 13.57 18.34 5.83
N PRO A 327 13.43 17.30 4.97
CA PRO A 327 14.38 17.09 3.89
C PRO A 327 14.49 18.31 2.96
N PRO A 328 15.70 18.69 2.49
CA PRO A 328 15.90 19.90 1.69
C PRO A 328 14.97 20.00 0.47
N LYS A 329 14.77 18.89 -0.24
CA LYS A 329 13.86 18.81 -1.39
C LYS A 329 12.40 19.13 -1.04
N VAL A 330 11.95 18.71 0.14
CA VAL A 330 10.59 19.00 0.61
C VAL A 330 10.49 20.46 1.02
N ALA A 331 11.51 21.00 1.69
CA ALA A 331 11.58 22.41 2.03
C ALA A 331 11.51 23.30 0.78
N GLU A 332 12.25 22.95 -0.28
CA GLU A 332 12.25 23.64 -1.57
C GLU A 332 10.88 23.61 -2.26
N ILE A 333 10.21 22.45 -2.30
CA ILE A 333 8.86 22.34 -2.88
C ILE A 333 7.87 23.21 -2.10
N ILE A 334 7.97 23.25 -0.77
CA ILE A 334 7.08 24.06 0.07
C ILE A 334 7.40 25.56 -0.05
N SER A 335 8.67 25.95 -0.19
CA SER A 335 9.02 27.37 -0.36
C SER A 335 8.66 27.92 -1.73
N THR A 336 8.71 27.09 -2.78
CA THR A 336 8.41 27.50 -4.16
C THR A 336 6.92 27.44 -4.49
N SER A 337 6.14 26.66 -3.74
CA SER A 337 4.72 26.44 -4.00
C SER A 337 3.86 27.08 -2.91
N ASN A 338 2.71 27.66 -3.28
CA ASN A 338 1.73 28.08 -2.29
C ASN A 338 1.22 26.87 -1.48
N PRO A 339 0.93 27.04 -0.17
CA PRO A 339 0.37 25.96 0.63
C PRO A 339 -0.96 25.48 0.01
N PRO A 340 -1.17 24.16 -0.13
CA PRO A 340 -2.33 23.65 -0.85
C PRO A 340 -3.62 23.96 -0.09
N ASN A 341 -4.60 24.52 -0.79
CA ASN A 341 -5.94 24.80 -0.29
C ASN A 341 -6.92 23.66 -0.57
N LYS A 342 -6.60 22.78 -1.53
CA LYS A 342 -7.42 21.62 -1.91
C LYS A 342 -6.60 20.34 -1.97
N LEU A 343 -7.26 19.20 -1.76
CA LEU A 343 -6.64 17.88 -1.89
C LEU A 343 -6.07 17.62 -3.31
N SER A 344 -6.64 18.23 -4.34
CA SER A 344 -6.13 18.16 -5.72
C SER A 344 -4.75 18.80 -5.85
N GLU A 345 -4.52 19.94 -5.21
CA GLU A 345 -3.22 20.64 -5.21
C GLU A 345 -2.17 19.83 -4.45
N LEU A 346 -2.52 19.26 -3.31
CA LEU A 346 -1.63 18.34 -2.58
C LEU A 346 -1.26 17.11 -3.44
N ARG A 347 -2.20 16.55 -4.21
CA ARG A 347 -1.90 15.46 -5.15
C ARG A 347 -0.92 15.89 -6.24
N LEU A 348 -0.99 17.13 -6.71
CA LEU A 348 -0.06 17.69 -7.69
C LEU A 348 1.36 17.82 -7.11
N LEU A 349 1.49 18.35 -5.89
CA LEU A 349 2.79 18.44 -5.19
C LEU A 349 3.40 17.06 -4.96
N LEU A 350 2.59 16.08 -4.55
CA LEU A 350 3.03 14.70 -4.40
C LEU A 350 3.43 14.06 -5.74
N LYS A 351 2.79 14.45 -6.85
CA LYS A 351 3.15 14.02 -8.19
C LYS A 351 4.48 14.64 -8.62
N GLN A 352 4.70 15.94 -8.38
CA GLN A 352 5.97 16.62 -8.63
C GLN A 352 7.12 15.96 -7.86
N LEU A 353 6.91 15.66 -6.57
CA LEU A 353 7.90 14.94 -5.76
C LEU A 353 8.21 13.55 -6.35
N ARG A 354 7.18 12.80 -6.75
CA ARG A 354 7.37 11.49 -7.41
C ARG A 354 8.16 11.61 -8.72
N THR A 355 7.88 12.62 -9.55
CA THR A 355 8.63 12.88 -10.78
C THR A 355 10.11 13.16 -10.49
N SER A 356 10.40 13.95 -9.44
CA SER A 356 11.77 14.19 -8.99
C SER A 356 12.47 12.89 -8.54
N HIS A 357 11.77 11.99 -7.84
CA HIS A 357 12.31 10.68 -7.46
C HIS A 357 12.61 9.79 -8.68
N ILE A 358 11.73 9.80 -9.69
CA ILE A 358 11.95 9.07 -10.95
C ILE A 358 13.19 9.62 -11.66
N PHE A 359 13.30 10.95 -11.75
CA PHE A 359 14.46 11.60 -12.35
C PHE A 359 15.77 11.18 -11.66
N GLU A 360 15.83 11.19 -10.32
CA GLU A 360 17.01 10.73 -9.58
C GLU A 360 17.40 9.28 -9.91
N TRP A 361 16.42 8.39 -10.03
CA TRP A 361 16.69 7.01 -10.40
C TRP A 361 17.17 6.89 -11.84
N ASN A 362 16.59 7.63 -12.77
CA ASN A 362 16.98 7.64 -14.18
C ASN A 362 18.40 8.17 -14.35
N SER A 363 18.74 9.32 -13.74
CA SER A 363 20.11 9.84 -13.77
C SER A 363 21.11 8.86 -13.13
N SER A 364 20.70 8.17 -12.06
CA SER A 364 21.54 7.12 -11.48
C SER A 364 21.71 5.93 -12.42
N LEU A 365 20.72 5.58 -13.25
CA LEU A 365 20.83 4.51 -14.24
C LEU A 365 21.67 4.91 -15.44
N GLU A 366 21.52 6.14 -15.95
CA GLU A 366 22.28 6.70 -17.07
C GLU A 366 23.79 6.66 -16.80
N SER A 367 24.19 6.86 -15.54
CA SER A 367 25.59 6.77 -15.11
C SER A 367 26.20 5.35 -15.15
N LEU A 368 25.38 4.29 -15.31
CA LEU A 368 25.83 2.90 -15.28
C LEU A 368 26.16 2.40 -16.68
N THR A 369 27.30 1.76 -16.87
CA THR A 369 27.73 1.26 -18.18
C THR A 369 27.00 0.01 -18.65
N VAL A 370 26.48 -0.80 -17.72
CA VAL A 370 25.89 -2.13 -18.01
C VAL A 370 24.39 -2.14 -17.74
N GLN A 371 24.00 -1.63 -16.58
CA GLN A 371 22.63 -1.75 -16.08
C GLN A 371 21.73 -0.59 -16.53
N ASN A 372 22.25 0.33 -17.37
CA ASN A 372 21.47 1.41 -17.99
C ASN A 372 20.42 0.89 -18.98
N LYS A 373 20.59 -0.32 -19.56
CA LYS A 373 19.58 -0.98 -20.41
C LYS A 373 18.19 -1.08 -19.77
N LEU A 374 18.12 -0.98 -18.45
CA LEU A 374 16.85 -0.90 -17.74
C LEU A 374 16.02 0.33 -18.16
N LEU A 375 16.66 1.39 -18.65
CA LEU A 375 16.02 2.57 -19.22
C LEU A 375 15.29 2.27 -20.53
N ASP A 376 15.69 1.25 -21.27
CA ASP A 376 14.98 0.80 -22.48
C ASP A 376 13.69 0.06 -22.10
N ILE A 377 13.68 -0.60 -20.94
CA ILE A 377 12.55 -1.39 -20.43
C ILE A 377 11.51 -0.51 -19.71
N ILE A 378 11.95 0.55 -19.02
CA ILE A 378 11.06 1.41 -18.20
C ILE A 378 9.89 2.01 -19.03
N PRO A 379 10.09 2.55 -20.24
CA PRO A 379 9.01 3.06 -21.07
C PRO A 379 8.00 1.97 -21.45
N LEU A 380 8.43 0.72 -21.62
CA LEU A 380 7.54 -0.39 -21.98
C LEU A 380 6.58 -0.78 -20.84
N GLU A 381 6.92 -0.48 -19.58
CA GLU A 381 6.04 -0.77 -18.44
C GLU A 381 4.78 0.11 -18.43
N SER A 382 4.81 1.32 -19.03
CA SER A 382 3.58 2.14 -19.12
C SER A 382 2.50 1.47 -19.96
N ASP A 383 2.93 0.69 -20.96
CA ASP A 383 2.05 0.01 -21.91
C ASP A 383 1.60 -1.36 -21.36
N SER A 384 2.43 -2.00 -20.53
CA SER A 384 2.10 -3.25 -19.85
C SER A 384 2.67 -3.29 -18.43
N LYS A 385 1.79 -3.24 -17.41
CA LYS A 385 2.18 -3.26 -15.99
C LYS A 385 2.65 -4.66 -15.53
N VAL A 386 3.79 -5.10 -16.03
CA VAL A 386 4.36 -6.43 -15.81
C VAL A 386 4.99 -6.52 -14.41
N TRP A 387 5.90 -5.61 -14.08
CA TRP A 387 6.75 -5.74 -12.89
C TRP A 387 5.98 -5.69 -11.58
N SER A 388 4.98 -4.82 -11.49
CA SER A 388 4.16 -4.69 -10.28
C SER A 388 3.31 -5.94 -9.98
N ARG A 389 2.89 -6.67 -11.02
CA ARG A 389 2.10 -7.91 -10.91
C ARG A 389 3.00 -9.12 -10.63
N VAL A 390 4.20 -9.11 -11.21
CA VAL A 390 5.16 -10.22 -11.18
C VAL A 390 5.73 -10.49 -9.78
N ILE A 391 5.86 -9.47 -8.92
CA ILE A 391 6.56 -9.62 -7.62
C ILE A 391 5.97 -10.69 -6.69
N THR A 392 4.68 -11.02 -6.79
CA THR A 392 4.04 -12.10 -5.98
C THR A 392 3.53 -13.28 -6.81
N ALA A 393 3.40 -13.11 -8.12
CA ALA A 393 2.89 -14.14 -9.02
C ALA A 393 3.96 -15.16 -9.41
N LEU A 394 5.24 -14.76 -9.50
CA LEU A 394 6.32 -15.65 -9.91
C LEU A 394 7.07 -16.25 -8.71
N PRO A 395 7.46 -17.54 -8.77
CA PRO A 395 8.43 -18.12 -7.84
C PRO A 395 9.74 -17.33 -7.81
N ALA A 396 10.37 -17.20 -6.63
CA ALA A 396 11.62 -16.46 -6.43
C ALA A 396 12.73 -16.73 -7.48
N GLY A 397 12.86 -17.98 -7.93
CA GLY A 397 13.86 -18.35 -8.94
C GLY A 397 13.61 -17.70 -10.30
N GLN A 398 12.36 -17.74 -10.76
CA GLN A 398 11.94 -17.13 -12.02
C GLN A 398 12.03 -15.60 -11.94
N LEU A 399 11.53 -15.01 -10.85
CA LEU A 399 11.65 -13.57 -10.60
C LEU A 399 13.11 -13.10 -10.63
N SER A 400 13.97 -13.82 -9.89
CA SER A 400 15.41 -13.52 -9.88
C SER A 400 16.04 -13.67 -11.25
N PHE A 401 15.66 -14.69 -12.02
CA PHE A 401 16.17 -14.90 -13.37
C PHE A 401 15.81 -13.73 -14.28
N ILE A 402 14.53 -13.35 -14.33
CA ILE A 402 14.02 -12.26 -15.16
C ILE A 402 14.70 -10.93 -14.80
N ILE A 403 14.79 -10.62 -13.51
CA ILE A 403 15.48 -9.41 -13.04
C ILE A 403 16.94 -9.42 -13.48
N ARG A 404 17.66 -10.53 -13.26
CA ARG A 404 19.08 -10.65 -13.63
C ARG A 404 19.29 -10.56 -15.13
N ALA A 405 18.37 -11.09 -15.93
CA ALA A 405 18.39 -10.98 -17.37
C ALA A 405 18.26 -9.52 -17.81
N GLY A 406 17.27 -8.79 -17.27
CA GLY A 406 17.00 -7.38 -17.60
C GLY A 406 18.10 -6.40 -17.20
N ILE A 407 18.97 -6.75 -16.24
CA ILE A 407 20.11 -5.92 -15.82
C ILE A 407 21.48 -6.51 -16.21
N ASP A 408 21.50 -7.49 -17.13
CA ASP A 408 22.72 -8.16 -17.61
C ASP A 408 23.65 -8.65 -16.47
N CYS A 409 23.02 -9.25 -15.45
CA CYS A 409 23.67 -9.85 -14.28
C CYS A 409 23.45 -11.37 -14.19
N LEU A 410 23.09 -12.02 -15.30
CA LEU A 410 23.17 -13.47 -15.43
C LEU A 410 24.65 -13.91 -15.54
N PRO A 411 25.01 -15.13 -15.09
CA PRO A 411 26.38 -15.62 -15.10
C PRO A 411 26.85 -16.03 -16.51
N THR A 412 26.84 -15.08 -17.45
CA THR A 412 27.41 -15.25 -18.79
C THR A 412 28.93 -15.18 -18.73
N PRO A 413 29.68 -15.70 -19.73
CA PRO A 413 31.14 -15.58 -19.74
C PRO A 413 31.63 -14.14 -19.55
N MET A 414 30.99 -13.17 -20.22
CA MET A 414 31.31 -11.74 -20.06
C MET A 414 31.10 -11.26 -18.61
N THR A 415 29.97 -11.62 -17.99
CA THR A 415 29.66 -11.22 -16.62
C THR A 415 30.55 -11.93 -15.60
N LEU A 416 30.90 -13.19 -15.82
CA LEU A 416 31.83 -13.95 -14.98
C LEU A 416 33.25 -13.37 -15.04
N CYS A 417 33.71 -12.88 -16.20
CA CYS A 417 34.95 -12.11 -16.31
C CYS A 417 34.89 -10.82 -15.51
N ARG A 418 33.78 -10.08 -15.63
CA ARG A 418 33.57 -8.84 -14.86
C ARG A 418 33.60 -9.10 -13.34
N TRP A 419 33.09 -10.25 -12.91
CA TRP A 419 33.12 -10.68 -11.51
C TRP A 419 34.43 -11.36 -11.08
N LYS A 420 35.41 -11.46 -11.99
CA LYS A 420 36.72 -12.11 -11.76
C LYS A 420 36.64 -13.60 -11.41
N TYR A 421 35.57 -14.28 -11.84
CA TYR A 421 35.44 -15.74 -11.74
C TYR A 421 35.98 -16.47 -12.98
N ARG A 422 36.18 -15.75 -14.08
CA ARG A 422 36.75 -16.26 -15.34
C ARG A 422 37.69 -15.21 -15.92
N THR A 423 38.67 -15.63 -16.72
CA THR A 423 39.58 -14.73 -17.44
C THR A 423 39.09 -14.46 -18.86
N ASP A 424 38.59 -15.49 -19.54
CA ASP A 424 38.10 -15.44 -20.92
C ASP A 424 36.58 -15.20 -21.02
N SER A 425 36.19 -14.19 -21.81
CA SER A 425 34.78 -13.81 -22.01
C SER A 425 34.14 -14.49 -23.23
N SER A 426 34.85 -15.40 -23.90
CA SER A 426 34.39 -16.02 -25.13
C SER A 426 33.19 -16.97 -24.92
N CYS A 427 32.37 -17.07 -25.96
CA CYS A 427 31.27 -18.01 -26.01
C CYS A 427 31.79 -19.44 -26.14
N GLY A 428 31.38 -20.34 -25.24
CA GLY A 428 31.79 -21.75 -25.30
C GLY A 428 31.21 -22.56 -26.46
N LEU A 429 30.35 -21.98 -27.30
CA LEU A 429 29.74 -22.66 -28.46
C LEU A 429 30.28 -22.18 -29.81
N CYS A 430 30.54 -20.88 -29.94
CA CYS A 430 30.95 -20.27 -31.20
C CYS A 430 32.24 -19.45 -31.10
N ASN A 431 32.89 -19.43 -29.93
CA ASN A 431 34.11 -18.67 -29.62
C ASN A 431 34.02 -17.15 -29.87
N ALA A 432 32.81 -16.60 -30.04
CA ALA A 432 32.64 -15.16 -30.19
C ALA A 432 33.15 -14.44 -28.93
N PRO A 433 33.92 -13.35 -29.07
CA PRO A 433 34.37 -12.56 -27.93
C PRO A 433 33.18 -11.87 -27.25
N GLN A 434 33.30 -11.56 -25.96
CA GLN A 434 32.28 -10.84 -25.19
C GLN A 434 30.88 -11.51 -25.20
N CYS A 435 30.80 -12.75 -24.73
CA CYS A 435 29.55 -13.50 -24.66
C CYS A 435 28.61 -12.94 -23.58
N THR A 436 27.71 -12.04 -24.01
CA THR A 436 26.66 -11.40 -23.20
C THR A 436 25.37 -12.24 -23.14
N VAL A 437 24.38 -11.79 -22.35
CA VAL A 437 23.04 -12.40 -22.36
C VAL A 437 22.40 -12.33 -23.74
N ASN A 438 22.51 -11.18 -24.44
CA ASN A 438 21.97 -11.03 -25.78
C ASN A 438 22.63 -11.99 -26.78
N HIS A 439 23.94 -12.22 -26.67
CA HIS A 439 24.62 -13.21 -27.49
C HIS A 439 24.04 -14.62 -27.28
N ILE A 440 23.93 -15.06 -26.02
CA ILE A 440 23.43 -16.41 -25.68
C ILE A 440 21.97 -16.58 -26.11
N LEU A 441 21.14 -15.56 -25.90
CA LEU A 441 19.71 -15.66 -26.14
C LEU A 441 19.31 -15.40 -27.59
N SER A 442 20.08 -14.64 -28.37
CA SER A 442 19.61 -14.15 -29.67
C SER A 442 20.67 -14.14 -30.78
N CYS A 443 21.97 -14.02 -30.48
CA CYS A 443 22.98 -13.77 -31.53
C CYS A 443 24.04 -14.88 -31.73
N CYS A 444 23.99 -15.99 -30.99
CA CYS A 444 24.92 -17.11 -31.16
C CYS A 444 24.66 -17.91 -32.45
N PRO A 445 25.58 -17.91 -33.44
CA PRO A 445 25.38 -18.61 -34.72
C PRO A 445 25.31 -20.13 -34.55
N THR A 446 26.13 -20.71 -33.67
CA THR A 446 26.08 -22.15 -33.37
C THR A 446 24.72 -22.53 -32.77
N SER A 447 24.15 -21.69 -31.90
CA SER A 447 22.84 -21.97 -31.31
C SER A 447 21.70 -21.87 -32.33
N LEU A 448 21.82 -20.96 -33.30
CA LEU A 448 20.90 -20.85 -34.43
C LEU A 448 20.97 -22.10 -35.32
N LEU A 449 22.17 -22.48 -35.77
CA LEU A 449 22.38 -23.64 -36.64
C LEU A 449 21.94 -24.97 -36.01
N GLN A 450 22.06 -25.09 -34.68
CA GLN A 450 21.58 -26.25 -33.92
C GLN A 450 20.06 -26.25 -33.68
N GLY A 451 19.31 -25.26 -34.19
CA GLY A 451 17.86 -25.18 -34.02
C GLY A 451 17.41 -24.82 -32.60
N ARG A 452 18.29 -24.34 -31.72
CA ARG A 452 17.93 -24.02 -30.31
C ARG A 452 16.97 -22.84 -30.21
N TYR A 453 16.95 -21.98 -31.23
CA TYR A 453 16.07 -20.81 -31.27
C TYR A 453 14.66 -21.25 -31.59
N THR A 454 14.50 -22.03 -32.67
CA THR A 454 13.26 -22.72 -33.03
C THR A 454 12.73 -23.54 -31.87
N TRP A 455 13.57 -24.36 -31.22
CA TRP A 455 13.12 -25.15 -30.06
C TRP A 455 12.57 -24.29 -28.91
N ARG A 456 13.24 -23.18 -28.55
CA ARG A 456 12.74 -22.27 -27.51
C ARG A 456 11.45 -21.57 -27.92
N HIS A 457 11.42 -21.08 -29.14
CA HIS A 457 10.24 -20.45 -29.75
C HIS A 457 9.04 -21.40 -29.70
N ASP A 458 9.19 -22.61 -30.25
CA ASP A 458 8.13 -23.60 -30.33
C ASP A 458 7.64 -24.05 -28.95
N THR A 459 8.55 -24.11 -27.97
CA THR A 459 8.19 -24.43 -26.58
C THR A 459 7.30 -23.35 -25.96
N VAL A 460 7.63 -22.07 -26.17
CA VAL A 460 6.82 -20.94 -25.69
C VAL A 460 5.49 -20.90 -26.43
N LEU A 461 5.52 -21.03 -27.75
CA LEU A 461 4.35 -21.02 -28.61
C LEU A 461 3.36 -22.14 -28.24
N LYS A 462 3.86 -23.35 -28.00
CA LYS A 462 3.04 -24.49 -27.55
C LYS A 462 2.40 -24.23 -26.19
N ARG A 463 3.11 -23.57 -25.27
CA ARG A 463 2.55 -23.22 -23.96
C ARG A 463 1.44 -22.19 -24.07
N LEU A 464 1.63 -21.17 -24.93
CA LEU A 464 0.62 -20.15 -25.20
C LEU A 464 -0.61 -20.75 -25.89
N TYR A 465 -0.41 -21.58 -26.92
CA TYR A 465 -1.47 -22.30 -27.60
C TYR A 465 -2.36 -23.07 -26.61
N ASN A 466 -1.75 -23.90 -25.75
CA ASN A 466 -2.50 -24.66 -24.75
C ASN A 466 -3.24 -23.75 -23.78
N LEU A 467 -2.62 -22.67 -23.32
CA LEU A 467 -3.28 -21.71 -22.42
C LEU A 467 -4.48 -21.06 -23.09
N LEU A 468 -4.37 -20.64 -24.35
CA LEU A 468 -5.48 -20.06 -25.10
C LEU A 468 -6.60 -21.09 -25.28
N ARG A 469 -6.27 -22.30 -25.74
CA ARG A 469 -7.23 -23.38 -25.93
C ARG A 469 -7.97 -23.74 -24.63
N ASP A 470 -7.28 -23.74 -23.50
CA ASP A 470 -7.88 -24.11 -22.21
C ASP A 470 -8.73 -22.97 -21.60
N ASN A 471 -8.69 -21.73 -22.15
CA ASN A 471 -9.39 -20.56 -21.61
C ASN A 471 -10.36 -19.88 -22.60
N LEU A 472 -10.43 -20.34 -23.85
CA LEU A 472 -11.36 -19.82 -24.87
C LEU A 472 -12.50 -20.81 -25.09
N ASP A 473 -13.64 -20.30 -25.57
CA ASP A 473 -14.82 -21.12 -25.85
C ASP A 473 -14.55 -22.15 -26.96
N GLU A 474 -15.24 -23.29 -26.91
CA GLU A 474 -15.08 -24.38 -27.88
C GLU A 474 -15.41 -23.98 -29.33
N SER A 475 -16.17 -22.90 -29.53
CA SER A 475 -16.48 -22.35 -30.86
C SER A 475 -15.30 -21.63 -31.51
N VAL A 476 -14.27 -21.29 -30.73
CA VAL A 476 -13.08 -20.56 -31.22
C VAL A 476 -12.08 -21.54 -31.79
N THR A 477 -11.70 -21.33 -33.05
CA THR A 477 -10.66 -22.15 -33.70
C THR A 477 -9.29 -21.50 -33.52
N ILE A 478 -8.29 -22.28 -33.14
CA ILE A 478 -6.93 -21.79 -32.88
C ILE A 478 -5.93 -22.62 -33.69
N PHE A 479 -5.06 -21.94 -34.43
CA PHE A 479 -3.91 -22.51 -35.13
C PHE A 479 -2.61 -21.90 -34.60
N ALA A 480 -1.51 -22.63 -34.70
CA ALA A 480 -0.18 -22.14 -34.36
C ALA A 480 0.86 -22.62 -35.39
N ASP A 481 1.96 -21.88 -35.55
CA ASP A 481 3.10 -22.32 -36.38
C ASP A 481 3.91 -23.43 -35.68
N LEU A 482 3.26 -24.56 -35.45
CA LEU A 482 3.80 -25.77 -34.85
C LEU A 482 3.34 -26.98 -35.65
N ASN A 483 4.19 -28.00 -35.75
CA ASN A 483 3.83 -29.24 -36.41
C ASN A 483 2.54 -29.82 -35.81
N ASN A 484 1.58 -30.18 -36.69
CA ASN A 484 0.24 -30.68 -36.36
C ASN A 484 -0.74 -29.65 -35.76
N LEU A 485 -0.35 -28.38 -35.61
CA LEU A 485 -1.24 -27.31 -35.13
C LEU A 485 -1.45 -26.20 -36.18
N ARG A 486 -0.85 -26.35 -37.37
CA ARG A 486 -1.06 -25.49 -38.53
C ARG A 486 -2.41 -25.74 -39.17
N ALA A 487 -2.89 -24.78 -39.95
CA ALA A 487 -4.09 -24.95 -40.75
C ALA A 487 -3.84 -25.78 -42.01
N SER A 488 -2.61 -25.77 -42.53
CA SER A 488 -2.16 -26.58 -43.65
C SER A 488 -0.66 -26.88 -43.52
N ASP A 489 -0.25 -28.10 -43.86
CA ASP A 489 1.17 -28.50 -43.93
C ASP A 489 1.74 -28.42 -45.36
N THR A 490 0.87 -28.43 -46.39
CA THR A 490 1.27 -28.42 -47.81
C THR A 490 0.32 -27.54 -48.65
N PRO A 491 0.65 -26.26 -48.89
CA PRO A 491 1.80 -25.51 -48.36
C PRO A 491 1.64 -25.21 -46.85
N PRO A 492 2.75 -25.04 -46.10
CA PRO A 492 2.68 -24.71 -44.68
C PRO A 492 2.05 -23.32 -44.47
N ALA A 493 0.91 -23.28 -43.77
CA ALA A 493 0.19 -22.06 -43.45
C ALA A 493 -0.51 -22.16 -42.09
N THR A 494 -0.43 -21.09 -41.28
CA THR A 494 -1.17 -20.98 -40.01
C THR A 494 -2.57 -20.39 -40.24
N ILE A 495 -2.75 -19.62 -41.31
CA ILE A 495 -4.07 -19.12 -41.72
C ILE A 495 -4.74 -20.16 -42.62
N PRO A 496 -6.00 -20.56 -42.36
CA PRO A 496 -6.73 -21.48 -43.22
C PRO A 496 -6.84 -20.99 -44.67
N LEU A 497 -6.49 -21.85 -45.62
CA LEU A 497 -6.46 -21.52 -47.05
C LEU A 497 -7.85 -21.24 -47.65
N ASN A 498 -8.91 -21.74 -47.01
CA ASN A 498 -10.30 -21.44 -47.38
C ASN A 498 -10.73 -20.02 -47.00
N ILE A 499 -9.97 -19.34 -46.14
CA ILE A 499 -10.21 -17.95 -45.75
C ILE A 499 -9.38 -17.04 -46.66
N ILE A 500 -8.06 -17.22 -46.66
CA ILE A 500 -7.11 -16.45 -47.45
C ILE A 500 -6.03 -17.38 -47.98
N VAL A 501 -5.75 -17.29 -49.28
CA VAL A 501 -4.61 -17.97 -49.91
C VAL A 501 -3.35 -17.17 -49.60
N THR A 502 -2.54 -17.65 -48.64
CA THR A 502 -1.30 -17.01 -48.22
C THR A 502 -0.27 -18.03 -47.75
N THR A 503 1.01 -17.68 -47.88
CA THR A 503 2.14 -18.42 -47.31
C THR A 503 2.61 -17.84 -45.96
N ALA A 504 1.94 -16.79 -45.47
CA ALA A 504 2.23 -16.19 -44.18
C ALA A 504 1.98 -17.19 -43.04
N ARG A 505 2.89 -17.18 -42.07
CA ARG A 505 2.83 -18.04 -40.88
C ARG A 505 2.95 -17.19 -39.63
N PRO A 506 1.86 -16.49 -39.24
CA PRO A 506 1.79 -15.92 -37.91
C PRO A 506 1.96 -17.04 -36.88
N ASP A 507 2.57 -16.71 -35.74
CA ASP A 507 2.82 -17.67 -34.67
C ASP A 507 1.53 -18.27 -34.13
N ILE A 508 0.50 -17.45 -33.86
CA ILE A 508 -0.84 -17.91 -33.46
C ILE A 508 -1.90 -17.20 -34.29
N VAL A 509 -2.89 -17.97 -34.74
CA VAL A 509 -4.10 -17.47 -35.39
C VAL A 509 -5.31 -17.91 -34.58
N ILE A 510 -6.13 -16.96 -34.16
CA ILE A 510 -7.38 -17.20 -33.43
C ILE A 510 -8.54 -16.76 -34.33
N ILE A 511 -9.51 -17.63 -34.54
CA ILE A 511 -10.69 -17.38 -35.37
C ILE A 511 -11.93 -17.55 -34.51
N ASP A 512 -12.67 -16.46 -34.34
CA ASP A 512 -13.93 -16.41 -33.60
C ASP A 512 -15.01 -15.79 -34.48
N GLY A 513 -15.81 -16.65 -35.11
CA GLY A 513 -16.88 -16.27 -36.02
C GLY A 513 -16.39 -15.39 -37.18
N ARG A 514 -16.59 -14.07 -37.06
CA ARG A 514 -16.22 -13.08 -38.10
C ARG A 514 -14.88 -12.39 -37.86
N TYR A 515 -14.22 -12.71 -36.75
CA TYR A 515 -12.97 -12.07 -36.35
C TYR A 515 -11.79 -13.03 -36.47
N ILE A 516 -10.69 -12.54 -37.04
CA ILE A 516 -9.41 -13.26 -37.11
C ILE A 516 -8.38 -12.40 -36.40
N CYS A 517 -7.77 -12.95 -35.36
CA CYS A 517 -6.67 -12.32 -34.64
C CYS A 517 -5.37 -13.03 -34.98
N LEU A 518 -4.39 -12.25 -35.42
CA LEU A 518 -3.03 -12.72 -35.71
C LEU A 518 -2.13 -12.26 -34.57
N LEU A 519 -1.43 -13.18 -33.93
CA LEU A 519 -0.52 -12.88 -32.85
C LEU A 519 0.89 -13.30 -33.28
N GLU A 520 1.84 -12.37 -33.18
CA GLU A 520 3.26 -12.63 -33.41
C GLU A 520 4.05 -12.45 -32.12
N LEU A 521 4.93 -13.41 -31.85
CA LEU A 521 5.88 -13.39 -30.77
C LEU A 521 7.15 -12.69 -31.24
N THR A 522 7.32 -11.46 -30.78
CA THR A 522 8.61 -10.78 -30.88
C THR A 522 9.37 -10.87 -29.56
N ILE A 523 10.69 -10.91 -29.65
CA ILE A 523 11.56 -10.63 -28.51
C ILE A 523 11.76 -9.11 -28.50
N PRO A 524 11.39 -8.40 -27.42
CA PRO A 524 11.60 -6.95 -27.33
C PRO A 524 13.08 -6.57 -27.28
#